data_AF-A0A534ZM05-F1
#
_entry.id   AF-A0A534ZM05-F1
#
_cell.length_a   1.000
_cell.length_b   1.000
_cell.length_c   1.000
_cell.angle_alpha   90.00
_cell.angle_beta   90.00
_cell.angle_gamma   90.00
#
_symmetry.space_group_name_H-M   'P 1'
#
loop_
_entity.id
_entity.type
_entity.pdbx_description
1 polymer ?
#
loop_
_entity_poly.entity_id
_entity_poly.type
_entity_poly.pdbx_seq_one_letter_code
_entity_poly.pdbx_strand_id
1 'polypeptide(L)'
;DTFGKLNIVVNNAGILRDRMIFNMAEEDWDAVVAVHLKGTFNMCRHACEYWREEHKKGDLLNGRIVNTSSDAGLLGNVGQSNYGACKAAVAAMAIIIGQEMKKYGVTANAIAPVARTRLTVDATPSTAALMGAEPKPGEFDMFNPANVAPLVVWLASDDAASVNGQVFRVGGRSVWPMKGWHSATRIKNPEPAPWEPTKLGARIKEELAKGITAPEGMGDVFAGGL
;
A
#
# COMPACT_ATOMS: atom_id res chain seq x y z
N ASP A 1 -20.55 1.24 22.03
CA ASP A 1 -21.75 2.02 22.39
C ASP A 1 -21.71 3.50 21.99
N THR A 2 -21.44 3.85 20.73
CA THR A 2 -21.63 5.25 20.24
C THR A 2 -22.56 5.32 19.03
N PHE A 3 -22.34 4.46 18.04
CA PHE A 3 -23.08 4.46 16.76
C PHE A 3 -23.80 3.13 16.48
N GLY A 4 -23.90 2.24 17.47
CA GLY A 4 -24.56 0.94 17.39
C GLY A 4 -23.79 -0.16 16.64
N LYS A 5 -23.03 0.18 15.59
CA LYS A 5 -22.28 -0.79 14.79
C LYS A 5 -20.98 -0.22 14.24
N LEU A 6 -20.10 -1.10 13.79
CA LEU A 6 -18.90 -0.76 13.02
C LEU A 6 -19.06 -1.24 11.57
N ASN A 7 -19.03 -0.31 10.62
CA ASN A 7 -19.11 -0.63 9.18
C ASN A 7 -17.78 -0.50 8.47
N ILE A 8 -17.01 0.53 8.80
CA ILE A 8 -15.84 0.94 8.02
C ILE A 8 -14.67 1.18 8.96
N VAL A 9 -13.50 0.66 8.59
CA VAL A 9 -12.21 0.97 9.22
C VAL A 9 -11.30 1.58 8.16
N VAL A 10 -10.81 2.79 8.40
CA VAL A 10 -9.79 3.45 7.58
C VAL A 10 -8.50 3.57 8.38
N ASN A 11 -7.50 2.76 8.05
CA ASN A 11 -6.21 2.79 8.73
C ASN A 11 -5.28 3.81 8.07
N ASN A 12 -5.18 5.01 8.66
CA ASN A 12 -4.41 6.14 8.11
C ASN A 12 -3.27 6.64 9.01
N ALA A 13 -3.27 6.33 10.32
CA ALA A 13 -2.27 6.83 11.26
C ALA A 13 -0.82 6.52 10.81
N GLY A 14 0.10 7.47 11.01
CA GLY A 14 1.46 7.35 10.50
C GLY A 14 2.46 8.38 11.01
N ILE A 15 3.74 8.00 10.97
CA ILE A 15 4.91 8.83 11.31
C ILE A 15 6.09 8.49 10.39
N LEU A 16 7.05 9.39 10.23
CA LEU A 16 8.31 9.13 9.51
C LEU A 16 9.51 9.21 10.45
N ARG A 17 10.52 8.37 10.18
CA ARG A 17 11.85 8.35 10.83
C ARG A 17 12.87 7.93 9.78
N ASP A 18 13.10 8.82 8.83
CA ASP A 18 13.80 8.50 7.60
C ASP A 18 15.32 8.51 7.81
N ARG A 19 15.97 7.40 7.50
CA ARG A 19 17.41 7.19 7.58
C ARG A 19 17.84 6.20 6.50
N MET A 20 19.05 6.38 5.96
CA MET A 20 19.70 5.27 5.26
C MET A 20 19.84 4.10 6.23
N ILE A 21 19.68 2.86 5.75
CA ILE A 21 19.62 1.68 6.63
C ILE A 21 20.83 1.55 7.56
N PHE A 22 22.03 1.93 7.09
CA PHE A 22 23.27 1.90 7.89
C PHE A 22 23.35 2.99 8.97
N ASN A 23 22.44 3.97 8.95
CA ASN A 23 22.32 5.06 9.93
C ASN A 23 21.00 4.96 10.73
N MET A 24 20.22 3.88 10.57
CA MET A 24 18.91 3.74 11.20
C MET A 24 19.07 3.23 12.63
N ALA A 25 18.63 4.04 13.59
CA ALA A 25 18.53 3.62 14.98
C ALA A 25 17.39 2.60 15.17
N GLU A 26 17.54 1.69 16.13
CA GLU A 26 16.52 0.68 16.42
C GLU A 26 15.21 1.32 16.90
N GLU A 27 15.29 2.39 17.69
CA GLU A 27 14.12 3.10 18.20
C GLU A 27 13.32 3.78 17.08
N ASP A 28 14.00 4.27 16.05
CA ASP A 28 13.39 4.86 14.86
C ASP A 28 12.67 3.79 14.01
N TRP A 29 13.26 2.59 13.91
CA TRP A 29 12.62 1.44 13.28
C TRP A 29 11.36 1.02 14.05
N ASP A 30 11.49 0.80 15.36
CA ASP A 30 10.42 0.34 16.23
C ASP A 30 9.24 1.30 16.28
N ALA A 31 9.51 2.61 16.34
CA ALA A 31 8.45 3.62 16.33
C ALA A 31 7.61 3.53 15.05
N VAL A 32 8.25 3.41 13.88
CA VAL A 32 7.57 3.30 12.59
C VAL A 32 6.79 1.99 12.49
N VAL A 33 7.36 0.86 12.91
CA VAL A 33 6.70 -0.45 12.94
C VAL A 33 5.48 -0.45 13.87
N ALA A 34 5.63 0.13 15.07
CA ALA A 34 4.57 0.19 16.07
C ALA A 34 3.35 0.97 15.57
N VAL A 35 3.56 2.12 14.93
CA VAL A 35 2.47 2.95 14.42
C VAL A 35 1.87 2.35 13.15
N HIS A 36 2.69 2.06 12.14
CA HIS A 36 2.19 1.71 10.82
C HIS A 36 1.72 0.27 10.72
N LEU A 37 2.55 -0.68 11.14
CA LEU A 37 2.25 -2.09 10.94
C LEU A 37 1.41 -2.62 12.10
N LYS A 38 1.90 -2.48 13.34
CA LYS A 38 1.20 -2.98 14.53
C LYS A 38 -0.13 -2.25 14.76
N GLY A 39 -0.16 -0.92 14.57
CA GLY A 39 -1.39 -0.13 14.64
C GLY A 39 -2.46 -0.60 13.65
N THR A 40 -2.09 -0.75 12.37
CA THR A 40 -2.99 -1.28 11.33
C THR A 40 -3.45 -2.69 11.66
N PHE A 41 -2.54 -3.56 12.10
CA PHE A 41 -2.88 -4.92 12.53
C PHE A 41 -3.91 -4.95 13.64
N ASN A 42 -3.71 -4.17 14.71
CA ASN A 42 -4.64 -4.15 15.84
C ASN A 42 -6.05 -3.75 15.40
N MET A 43 -6.17 -2.70 14.59
CA MET A 43 -7.46 -2.25 14.08
C MET A 43 -8.14 -3.29 13.19
N CYS A 44 -7.40 -3.88 12.24
CA CYS A 44 -7.91 -4.95 11.39
C CYS A 44 -8.34 -6.16 12.23
N ARG A 45 -7.50 -6.65 13.14
CA ARG A 45 -7.78 -7.81 13.98
C ARG A 45 -9.05 -7.63 14.79
N HIS A 46 -9.21 -6.51 15.49
CA HIS A 46 -10.40 -6.30 16.32
C HIS A 46 -11.68 -6.10 15.48
N ALA A 47 -11.59 -5.39 14.35
CA ALA A 47 -12.73 -5.24 13.44
C ALA A 47 -13.15 -6.58 12.79
N CYS A 48 -12.18 -7.38 12.35
CA CYS A 48 -12.44 -8.69 11.76
C CYS A 48 -13.05 -9.67 12.76
N GLU A 49 -12.59 -9.69 14.01
CA GLU A 49 -13.24 -10.48 15.07
C GLU A 49 -14.67 -10.04 15.28
N TYR A 50 -14.92 -8.73 15.41
CA TYR A 50 -16.27 -8.19 15.57
C TYR A 50 -17.20 -8.65 14.43
N TRP A 51 -16.83 -8.44 13.15
CA TRP A 51 -17.66 -8.85 12.02
C TRP A 51 -17.87 -10.37 11.94
N ARG A 52 -16.86 -11.16 12.31
CA ARG A 52 -17.02 -12.63 12.39
C ARG A 52 -18.05 -13.03 13.45
N GLU A 53 -18.03 -12.40 14.63
CA GLU A 53 -19.00 -12.73 15.68
C GLU A 53 -20.41 -12.26 15.34
N GLU A 54 -20.57 -11.11 14.69
CA GLU A 54 -21.87 -10.62 14.21
C GLU A 54 -22.44 -11.54 13.12
N HIS A 55 -21.60 -11.99 12.18
CA HIS A 55 -22.00 -12.96 11.17
C HIS A 55 -22.53 -14.27 11.78
N LYS A 56 -21.94 -14.76 12.89
CA LYS A 56 -22.44 -15.95 13.60
C LYS A 56 -23.81 -15.74 14.25
N LYS A 57 -24.16 -14.51 14.61
CA LYS A 57 -25.47 -14.15 15.17
C LYS A 57 -26.56 -14.08 14.09
N GLY A 58 -26.19 -14.12 12.82
CA GLY A 58 -27.09 -14.01 11.67
C GLY A 58 -27.10 -12.61 11.04
N ASP A 59 -26.31 -11.67 11.56
CA ASP A 59 -26.22 -10.32 11.02
C ASP A 59 -25.22 -10.26 9.86
N LEU A 60 -25.65 -9.78 8.69
CA LEU A 60 -24.76 -9.51 7.56
C LEU A 60 -24.23 -8.09 7.66
N LEU A 61 -23.13 -7.92 8.40
CA LEU A 61 -22.39 -6.67 8.41
C LEU A 61 -21.44 -6.62 7.22
N ASN A 62 -21.80 -5.81 6.22
CA ASN A 62 -20.96 -5.49 5.06
C ASN A 62 -19.76 -4.63 5.48
N GLY A 63 -18.79 -5.24 6.17
CA GLY A 63 -17.60 -4.56 6.66
C GLY A 63 -16.69 -4.07 5.53
N ARG A 64 -16.00 -2.95 5.74
CA ARG A 64 -15.04 -2.36 4.81
C ARG A 64 -13.76 -1.99 5.53
N ILE A 65 -12.62 -2.46 5.03
CA ILE A 65 -11.29 -2.03 5.48
C ILE A 65 -10.61 -1.30 4.32
N VAL A 66 -10.20 -0.06 4.57
CA VAL A 66 -9.33 0.70 3.67
C VAL A 66 -8.01 0.99 4.40
N ASN A 67 -6.96 0.29 3.98
CA ASN A 67 -5.63 0.43 4.53
C ASN A 67 -4.81 1.46 3.75
N THR A 68 -3.92 2.19 4.43
CA THR A 68 -3.04 3.15 3.76
C THR A 68 -1.64 2.55 3.59
N SER A 69 -1.36 2.05 2.39
CA SER A 69 -0.02 1.71 1.91
C SER A 69 0.70 2.97 1.37
N SER A 70 1.71 2.80 0.51
CA SER A 70 2.48 3.88 -0.12
C SER A 70 3.36 3.32 -1.24
N ASP A 71 3.64 4.13 -2.26
CA ASP A 71 4.66 3.82 -3.27
C ASP A 71 6.05 3.53 -2.65
N ALA A 72 6.36 4.08 -1.47
CA ALA A 72 7.59 3.73 -0.75
C ALA A 72 7.69 2.23 -0.40
N GLY A 73 6.55 1.54 -0.22
CA GLY A 73 6.52 0.09 -0.02
C GLY A 73 6.29 -0.71 -1.30
N LEU A 74 5.65 -0.12 -2.31
CA LEU A 74 5.34 -0.82 -3.56
C LEU A 74 6.49 -0.78 -4.57
N LEU A 75 7.18 0.36 -4.65
CA LEU A 75 8.28 0.62 -5.58
C LEU A 75 9.63 0.78 -4.86
N GLY A 76 9.60 1.02 -3.54
CA GLY A 76 10.76 1.36 -2.74
C GLY A 76 11.00 2.87 -2.69
N ASN A 77 11.56 3.33 -1.58
CA ASN A 77 12.07 4.70 -1.45
C ASN A 77 13.36 4.73 -0.63
N VAL A 78 14.38 5.37 -1.17
CA VAL A 78 15.71 5.43 -0.53
C VAL A 78 15.61 6.22 0.77
N GLY A 79 16.21 5.69 1.84
CA GLY A 79 16.13 6.29 3.18
C GLY A 79 14.88 5.94 3.97
N GLN A 80 14.01 5.07 3.44
CA GLN A 80 12.75 4.68 4.09
C GLN A 80 12.61 3.15 4.25
N SER A 81 13.69 2.44 4.60
CA SER A 81 13.63 0.98 4.77
C SER A 81 12.61 0.53 5.82
N ASN A 82 12.45 1.28 6.92
CA ASN A 82 11.40 1.05 7.93
C ASN A 82 9.98 1.31 7.37
N TYR A 83 9.73 2.53 6.88
CA TYR A 83 8.42 2.95 6.39
C TYR A 83 7.98 2.14 5.17
N GLY A 84 8.85 1.97 4.18
CA GLY A 84 8.62 1.16 2.99
C GLY A 84 8.29 -0.28 3.33
N ALA A 85 9.06 -0.94 4.22
CA ALA A 85 8.75 -2.29 4.67
C ALA A 85 7.37 -2.39 5.33
N CYS A 86 7.02 -1.44 6.21
CA CYS A 86 5.69 -1.39 6.82
C CYS A 86 4.58 -1.21 5.79
N LYS A 87 4.76 -0.32 4.80
CA LYS A 87 3.74 -0.04 3.78
C LYS A 87 3.57 -1.20 2.80
N ALA A 88 4.64 -1.93 2.48
CA ALA A 88 4.58 -3.18 1.73
C ALA A 88 3.77 -4.24 2.51
N ALA A 89 4.06 -4.41 3.81
CA ALA A 89 3.32 -5.33 4.67
C ALA A 89 1.84 -4.97 4.77
N VAL A 90 1.50 -3.69 4.91
CA VAL A 90 0.10 -3.21 4.94
C VAL A 90 -0.65 -3.51 3.63
N ALA A 91 0.01 -3.40 2.46
CA ALA A 91 -0.58 -3.80 1.19
C ALA A 91 -0.84 -5.31 1.13
N ALA A 92 0.14 -6.13 1.56
CA ALA A 92 -0.03 -7.58 1.65
C ALA A 92 -1.15 -7.98 2.62
N MET A 93 -1.28 -7.28 3.75
CA MET A 93 -2.35 -7.50 4.71
C MET A 93 -3.73 -7.27 4.09
N ALA A 94 -3.92 -6.25 3.25
CA ALA A 94 -5.20 -6.02 2.59
C ALA A 94 -5.61 -7.21 1.70
N ILE A 95 -4.65 -7.78 0.96
CA ILE A 95 -4.87 -8.97 0.13
C ILE A 95 -5.28 -10.17 1.00
N ILE A 96 -4.53 -10.44 2.07
CA ILE A 96 -4.74 -11.59 2.94
C ILE A 96 -6.06 -11.46 3.71
N ILE A 97 -6.31 -10.32 4.36
CA ILE A 97 -7.55 -10.07 5.10
C ILE A 97 -8.75 -10.15 4.16
N GLY A 98 -8.63 -9.63 2.93
CA GLY A 98 -9.68 -9.74 1.92
C GLY A 98 -10.05 -11.20 1.64
N GLN A 99 -9.07 -12.09 1.56
CA GLN A 99 -9.29 -13.53 1.37
C GLN A 99 -9.90 -14.20 2.61
N GLU A 100 -9.34 -13.93 3.79
CA GLU A 100 -9.79 -14.50 5.08
C GLU A 100 -11.24 -14.11 5.40
N MET A 101 -11.59 -12.86 5.08
CA MET A 101 -12.86 -12.28 5.51
C MET A 101 -13.97 -12.30 4.45
N LYS A 102 -13.66 -12.76 3.23
CA LYS A 102 -14.62 -12.85 2.11
C LYS A 102 -15.94 -13.53 2.50
N LYS A 103 -15.87 -14.64 3.24
CA LYS A 103 -17.07 -15.41 3.64
C LYS A 103 -17.98 -14.68 4.63
N TYR A 104 -17.48 -13.62 5.27
CA TYR A 104 -18.21 -12.81 6.24
C TYR A 104 -18.76 -11.52 5.61
N GLY A 105 -18.67 -11.33 4.29
CA GLY A 105 -19.16 -10.13 3.60
C GLY A 105 -18.27 -8.89 3.77
N VAL A 106 -17.04 -9.07 4.24
CA VAL A 106 -16.08 -7.98 4.46
C VAL A 106 -15.11 -7.87 3.29
N THR A 107 -14.87 -6.64 2.82
CA THR A 107 -13.79 -6.35 1.87
C THR A 107 -12.63 -5.63 2.55
N ALA A 108 -11.42 -5.90 2.09
CA ALA A 108 -10.22 -5.19 2.52
C ALA A 108 -9.39 -4.79 1.30
N ASN A 109 -9.12 -3.50 1.18
CA ASN A 109 -8.31 -2.93 0.10
C ASN A 109 -7.27 -1.97 0.68
N ALA A 110 -6.25 -1.65 -0.10
CA ALA A 110 -5.25 -0.64 0.26
C ALA A 110 -5.18 0.47 -0.78
N ILE A 111 -4.84 1.67 -0.31
CA ILE A 111 -4.50 2.82 -1.16
C ILE A 111 -3.03 3.20 -0.96
N ALA A 112 -2.39 3.72 -1.99
CA ALA A 112 -1.08 4.37 -1.97
C ALA A 112 -1.29 5.84 -2.40
N PRO A 113 -1.47 6.76 -1.44
CA PRO A 113 -1.79 8.14 -1.76
C PRO A 113 -0.58 8.93 -2.26
N VAL A 114 -0.82 9.80 -3.24
CA VAL A 114 0.07 10.90 -3.64
C VAL A 114 -0.61 12.21 -3.25
N ALA A 115 -0.21 12.78 -2.12
CA ALA A 115 -0.81 14.01 -1.58
C ALA A 115 0.18 14.82 -0.73
N ARG A 116 -0.03 16.13 -0.70
CA ARG A 116 0.66 17.08 0.16
C ARG A 116 0.01 17.09 1.53
N THR A 117 0.70 16.54 2.51
CA THR A 117 0.33 16.51 3.92
C THR A 117 1.55 16.90 4.75
N ARG A 118 1.38 17.19 6.03
CA ARG A 118 2.51 17.38 6.95
C ARG A 118 3.52 16.21 6.89
N LEU A 119 3.03 14.99 6.67
CA LEU A 119 3.89 13.80 6.54
C LEU A 119 4.77 13.85 5.29
N THR A 120 4.32 14.46 4.18
CA THR A 120 5.02 14.43 2.89
C THR A 120 5.85 15.67 2.61
N VAL A 121 5.48 16.83 3.16
CA VAL A 121 6.29 18.06 3.06
C VAL A 121 7.54 18.01 3.95
N ASP A 122 7.52 17.22 5.03
CA ASP A 122 8.66 17.04 5.94
C ASP A 122 9.52 15.79 5.59
N ALA A 123 9.15 15.03 4.54
CA ALA A 123 9.77 13.74 4.24
C ALA A 123 11.17 13.87 3.65
N THR A 124 11.33 14.58 2.53
CA THR A 124 12.63 14.82 1.89
C THR A 124 12.68 16.18 1.19
N PRO A 125 13.87 16.78 0.98
CA PRO A 125 13.99 18.04 0.24
C PRO A 125 13.43 17.98 -1.18
N SER A 126 13.55 16.83 -1.87
CA SER A 126 13.03 16.66 -3.22
C SER A 126 11.50 16.55 -3.24
N THR A 127 10.89 15.83 -2.28
CA THR A 127 9.44 15.77 -2.13
C THR A 127 8.88 17.14 -1.72
N ALA A 128 9.55 17.86 -0.82
CA ALA A 128 9.17 19.21 -0.42
C ALA A 128 9.26 20.20 -1.60
N ALA A 129 10.28 20.10 -2.45
CA ALA A 129 10.39 20.95 -3.63
C ALA A 129 9.29 20.64 -4.67
N LEU A 130 8.93 19.36 -4.86
CA LEU A 130 7.92 18.95 -5.82
C LEU A 130 6.49 19.27 -5.36
N MET A 131 6.18 18.99 -4.09
CA MET A 131 4.84 19.10 -3.52
C MET A 131 4.63 20.36 -2.68
N GLY A 132 5.65 21.19 -2.46
CA GLY A 132 5.57 22.35 -1.56
C GLY A 132 4.97 23.61 -2.19
N ALA A 133 4.99 23.73 -3.52
CA ALA A 133 4.46 24.89 -4.22
C ALA A 133 2.92 24.91 -4.17
N GLU A 134 2.32 25.86 -3.47
CA GLU A 134 0.85 26.00 -3.46
C GLU A 134 0.32 26.37 -4.86
N PRO A 135 -0.84 25.84 -5.26
CA PRO A 135 -1.48 26.21 -6.51
C PRO A 135 -1.82 27.70 -6.52
N LYS A 136 -1.89 28.33 -7.70
CA LYS A 136 -2.43 29.69 -7.78
C LYS A 136 -3.94 29.66 -7.52
N PRO A 137 -4.53 30.78 -7.05
CA PRO A 137 -5.98 30.87 -6.90
C PRO A 137 -6.72 30.49 -8.19
N GLY A 138 -7.63 29.52 -8.10
CA GLY A 138 -8.42 29.02 -9.23
C GLY A 138 -7.77 27.88 -10.03
N GLU A 139 -6.52 27.51 -9.75
CA GLU A 139 -5.89 26.31 -10.32
C GLU A 139 -6.26 25.06 -9.51
N PHE A 140 -6.32 23.91 -10.18
CA PHE A 140 -6.53 22.64 -9.51
C PHE A 140 -5.26 22.21 -8.77
N ASP A 141 -5.39 21.99 -7.45
CA ASP A 141 -4.30 21.47 -6.64
C ASP A 141 -4.14 19.96 -6.85
N MET A 142 -3.16 19.58 -7.66
CA MET A 142 -2.84 18.17 -7.91
C MET A 142 -2.53 17.38 -6.63
N PHE A 143 -1.99 18.03 -5.61
CA PHE A 143 -1.56 17.37 -4.38
C PHE A 143 -2.53 17.56 -3.21
N ASN A 144 -3.72 18.13 -3.44
CA ASN A 144 -4.70 18.27 -2.38
C ASN A 144 -5.09 16.89 -1.82
N PRO A 145 -4.96 16.63 -0.51
CA PRO A 145 -5.39 15.37 0.10
C PRO A 145 -6.86 15.01 -0.17
N ALA A 146 -7.71 16.00 -0.42
CA ALA A 146 -9.10 15.80 -0.81
C ALA A 146 -9.24 14.98 -2.10
N ASN A 147 -8.24 14.98 -2.99
CA ASN A 147 -8.25 14.17 -4.21
C ASN A 147 -8.21 12.66 -3.93
N VAL A 148 -7.76 12.25 -2.73
CA VAL A 148 -7.70 10.84 -2.31
C VAL A 148 -9.03 10.37 -1.73
N ALA A 149 -9.78 11.27 -1.09
CA ALA A 149 -10.99 10.94 -0.34
C ALA A 149 -12.09 10.27 -1.18
N PRO A 150 -12.37 10.66 -2.44
CA PRO A 150 -13.39 10.01 -3.26
C PRO A 150 -13.19 8.49 -3.41
N LEU A 151 -11.95 8.04 -3.63
CA LEU A 151 -11.66 6.60 -3.74
C LEU A 151 -11.90 5.88 -2.41
N VAL A 152 -11.51 6.49 -1.29
CA VAL A 152 -11.73 5.92 0.05
C VAL A 152 -13.23 5.77 0.34
N VAL A 153 -14.01 6.81 0.04
CA VAL A 153 -15.46 6.80 0.22
C VAL A 153 -16.12 5.74 -0.66
N TRP A 154 -15.71 5.63 -1.93
CA TRP A 154 -16.25 4.62 -2.83
C TRP A 154 -15.90 3.20 -2.38
N LEU A 155 -14.65 2.93 -1.99
CA LEU A 155 -14.22 1.63 -1.45
C LEU A 155 -14.96 1.26 -0.15
N ALA A 156 -15.44 2.26 0.59
CA ALA A 156 -16.23 2.09 1.81
C ALA A 156 -17.74 1.91 1.54
N SER A 157 -18.20 2.00 0.29
CA SER A 157 -19.61 1.90 -0.09
C SER A 157 -20.07 0.47 -0.36
N ASP A 158 -21.38 0.30 -0.55
CA ASP A 158 -21.96 -0.97 -1.01
C ASP A 158 -21.63 -1.28 -2.48
N ASP A 159 -21.44 -0.26 -3.32
CA ASP A 159 -21.10 -0.43 -4.74
C ASP A 159 -19.75 -1.14 -4.94
N ALA A 160 -18.81 -0.92 -4.01
CA ALA A 160 -17.50 -1.57 -4.03
C ALA A 160 -17.48 -2.99 -3.41
N ALA A 161 -18.63 -3.63 -3.16
CA ALA A 161 -18.70 -4.95 -2.51
C ALA A 161 -17.93 -6.07 -3.26
N SER A 162 -17.74 -5.91 -4.58
CA SER A 162 -16.98 -6.86 -5.41
C SER A 162 -15.47 -6.58 -5.45
N VAL A 163 -15.03 -5.44 -4.93
CA VAL A 163 -13.62 -5.01 -4.92
C VAL A 163 -12.98 -5.44 -3.61
N ASN A 164 -12.11 -6.44 -3.68
CA ASN A 164 -11.52 -7.03 -2.48
C ASN A 164 -10.07 -7.48 -2.73
N GLY A 165 -9.19 -7.26 -1.76
CA GLY A 165 -7.78 -7.59 -1.84
C GLY A 165 -7.03 -6.79 -2.91
N GLN A 166 -7.50 -5.58 -3.24
CA GLN A 166 -6.88 -4.72 -4.26
C GLN A 166 -6.02 -3.63 -3.63
N VAL A 167 -5.02 -3.17 -4.38
CA VAL A 167 -4.16 -2.05 -4.02
C VAL A 167 -4.26 -0.99 -5.11
N PHE A 168 -4.49 0.26 -4.74
CA PHE A 168 -4.67 1.36 -5.69
C PHE A 168 -3.69 2.50 -5.38
N ARG A 169 -2.94 2.99 -6.37
CA ARG A 169 -2.35 4.34 -6.28
C ARG A 169 -3.44 5.37 -6.57
N VAL A 170 -3.43 6.49 -5.86
CA VAL A 170 -4.38 7.59 -6.08
C VAL A 170 -3.75 8.94 -5.78
N GLY A 171 -3.97 9.90 -6.66
CA GLY A 171 -3.52 11.29 -6.52
C GLY A 171 -4.00 12.15 -7.66
N GLY A 172 -4.15 13.46 -7.43
CA GLY A 172 -4.62 14.39 -8.46
C GLY A 172 -5.93 13.94 -9.09
N ARG A 173 -5.89 13.61 -10.38
CA ARG A 173 -7.07 13.26 -11.19
C ARG A 173 -7.14 11.75 -11.48
N SER A 174 -6.29 10.97 -10.86
CA SER A 174 -5.89 9.67 -11.40
C SER A 174 -5.91 8.59 -10.31
N VAL A 175 -6.31 7.38 -10.72
CA VAL A 175 -6.33 6.16 -9.91
C VAL A 175 -5.70 5.03 -10.74
N TRP A 176 -4.71 4.35 -10.17
CA TRP A 176 -4.04 3.23 -10.81
C TRP A 176 -4.21 1.96 -9.99
N PRO A 177 -4.97 0.97 -10.47
CA PRO A 177 -4.96 -0.36 -9.88
C PRO A 177 -3.57 -0.98 -9.99
N MET A 178 -3.01 -1.40 -8.86
CA MET A 178 -1.66 -1.95 -8.79
C MET A 178 -1.69 -3.44 -9.06
N LYS A 179 -0.78 -3.91 -9.92
CA LYS A 179 -0.51 -5.34 -10.10
C LYS A 179 0.58 -5.76 -9.12
N GLY A 180 0.21 -6.57 -8.12
CA GLY A 180 1.15 -7.04 -7.09
C GLY A 180 2.25 -7.98 -7.64
N TRP A 181 3.05 -8.55 -6.74
CA TRP A 181 4.13 -9.48 -7.06
C TRP A 181 3.60 -10.76 -7.73
N HIS A 182 3.95 -10.97 -8.99
CA HIS A 182 3.65 -12.18 -9.75
C HIS A 182 4.90 -12.60 -10.53
N SER A 183 5.07 -13.90 -10.76
CA SER A 183 6.18 -14.40 -11.59
C SER A 183 6.11 -13.79 -12.99
N ALA A 184 7.13 -13.01 -13.36
CA ALA A 184 7.25 -12.47 -14.71
C ALA A 184 7.59 -13.57 -15.74
N THR A 185 8.41 -14.55 -15.33
CA THR A 185 8.77 -15.72 -16.13
C THR A 185 9.14 -16.89 -15.24
N ARG A 186 9.33 -18.08 -15.83
CA ARG A 186 9.82 -19.28 -15.16
C ARG A 186 11.14 -19.72 -15.80
N ILE A 187 12.21 -19.74 -15.01
CA ILE A 187 13.51 -20.30 -15.42
C ILE A 187 13.53 -21.79 -15.06
N LYS A 188 13.59 -22.67 -16.08
CA LYS A 188 13.60 -24.13 -15.90
C LYS A 188 14.96 -24.71 -16.26
N ASN A 189 15.46 -25.63 -15.41
CA ASN A 189 16.65 -26.41 -15.76
C ASN A 189 16.29 -27.33 -16.94
N PRO A 190 16.99 -27.26 -18.09
CA PRO A 190 16.75 -28.20 -19.17
C PRO A 190 17.02 -29.65 -18.75
N GLU A 191 17.97 -29.87 -17.84
CA GLU A 191 18.27 -31.18 -17.29
C GLU A 191 17.34 -31.50 -16.10
N PRO A 192 16.92 -32.76 -15.92
CA PRO A 192 16.14 -33.20 -14.76
C PRO A 192 17.03 -33.34 -13.51
N ALA A 193 17.76 -32.28 -13.17
CA ALA A 193 18.72 -32.23 -12.07
C ALA A 193 18.67 -30.86 -11.36
N PRO A 194 19.28 -30.72 -10.17
CA PRO A 194 19.52 -29.42 -9.58
C PRO A 194 20.36 -28.52 -10.50
N TRP A 195 20.18 -27.21 -10.37
CA TRP A 195 21.00 -26.25 -11.10
C TRP A 195 22.45 -26.29 -10.62
N GLU A 196 23.38 -26.28 -11.56
CA GLU A 196 24.76 -25.87 -11.28
C GLU A 196 24.79 -24.33 -11.17
N PRO A 197 25.43 -23.74 -10.14
CA PRO A 197 25.35 -22.30 -9.87
C PRO A 197 25.75 -21.40 -11.04
N THR A 198 26.80 -21.73 -11.79
CA THR A 198 27.25 -20.88 -12.91
C THR A 198 26.27 -20.91 -14.08
N LYS A 199 25.71 -22.08 -14.42
CA LYS A 199 24.65 -22.24 -15.44
C LYS A 199 23.37 -21.47 -15.07
N LEU A 200 22.96 -21.55 -13.80
CA LEU A 200 21.81 -20.78 -13.31
C LEU A 200 22.07 -19.27 -13.40
N GLY A 201 23.25 -18.82 -12.95
CA GLY A 201 23.63 -17.41 -13.00
C GLY A 201 23.61 -16.84 -14.42
N ALA A 202 24.11 -17.59 -15.41
CA ALA A 202 24.03 -17.20 -16.82
C ALA A 202 22.58 -17.07 -17.29
N ARG A 203 21.73 -18.05 -16.98
CA ARG A 203 20.32 -18.06 -17.38
C ARG A 203 19.51 -16.94 -16.73
N ILE A 204 19.76 -16.63 -15.45
CA ILE A 204 19.12 -15.50 -14.75
C ILE A 204 19.47 -14.19 -15.45
N LYS A 205 20.76 -13.93 -15.70
CA LYS A 205 21.19 -12.69 -16.37
C LYS A 205 20.54 -12.53 -17.75
N GLU A 206 20.49 -13.61 -18.52
CA GLU A 206 19.88 -13.60 -19.85
C GLU A 206 18.36 -13.35 -19.78
N GLU A 207 17.63 -13.88 -18.79
CA GLU A 207 16.20 -13.54 -18.63
C GLU A 207 16.01 -12.08 -18.19
N LEU A 208 16.79 -11.60 -17.21
CA LEU A 208 16.67 -10.21 -16.73
C LEU A 208 16.96 -9.18 -17.81
N ALA A 209 17.89 -9.48 -18.72
CA ALA A 209 18.22 -8.64 -19.88
C ALA A 209 17.02 -8.44 -20.84
N LYS A 210 15.98 -9.27 -20.78
CA LYS A 210 14.74 -9.12 -21.56
C LYS A 210 13.79 -8.05 -21.00
N GLY A 211 14.16 -7.35 -19.92
CA GLY A 211 13.36 -6.26 -19.35
C GLY A 211 12.19 -6.73 -18.49
N ILE A 212 12.15 -8.01 -18.10
CA ILE A 212 11.07 -8.63 -17.29
C ILE A 212 10.89 -8.04 -15.90
N THR A 213 11.78 -7.15 -15.47
CA THR A 213 11.82 -6.54 -14.12
C THR A 213 12.04 -5.03 -14.14
N ALA A 214 11.95 -4.35 -15.29
CA ALA A 214 12.10 -2.89 -15.32
C ALA A 214 11.05 -2.25 -14.39
N PRO A 215 11.44 -1.72 -13.21
CA PRO A 215 10.49 -1.20 -12.25
C PRO A 215 10.10 0.22 -12.68
N GLU A 216 8.81 0.54 -12.57
CA GLU A 216 8.38 1.93 -12.48
C GLU A 216 9.00 2.52 -11.19
N GLY A 217 9.81 3.56 -11.30
CA GLY A 217 10.39 4.27 -10.16
C GLY A 217 9.52 5.45 -9.73
N MET A 218 9.77 6.01 -8.54
CA MET A 218 9.05 7.19 -8.04
C MET A 218 9.12 8.38 -9.02
N GLY A 219 10.23 8.52 -9.75
CA GLY A 219 10.37 9.55 -10.80
C GLY A 219 9.46 9.32 -12.02
N ASP A 220 9.20 8.08 -12.40
CA ASP A 220 8.31 7.72 -13.51
C ASP A 220 6.84 8.03 -13.15
N VAL A 221 6.48 7.81 -11.88
CA VAL A 221 5.16 8.19 -11.33
C VAL A 221 4.92 9.69 -11.47
N PHE A 222 5.95 10.52 -11.24
CA PHE A 222 5.84 11.97 -11.36
C PHE A 222 5.98 12.48 -12.80
N ALA A 223 6.68 11.75 -13.67
CA ALA A 223 6.88 12.11 -15.08
C ALA A 223 5.71 11.70 -15.99
N GLY A 224 4.94 10.67 -15.61
CA GLY A 224 3.84 10.10 -16.41
C GLY A 224 2.56 10.94 -16.51
N GLY A 225 2.51 12.11 -15.87
CA GLY A 225 1.31 12.96 -15.79
C GLY A 225 0.33 12.46 -14.71
N LEU A 226 0.28 13.18 -13.60
CA LEU A 226 -0.71 13.02 -12.52
C LEU A 226 -2.11 13.49 -12.95
#